data_AF-A0A428RJM3-F1
#
_entry.id   AF-A0A428RJM3-F1
#
_cell.length_a   1.000
_cell.length_b   1.000
_cell.length_c   1.000
_cell.angle_alpha   90.00
_cell.angle_beta   90.00
_cell.angle_gamma   90.00
#
_symmetry.space_group_name_H-M   'P 1'
#
loop_
_entity.id
_entity.type
_entity.pdbx_description
1 polymer ?
#
loop_
_entity_poly.entity_id
_entity_poly.type
_entity_poly.pdbx_seq_one_letter_code
_entity_poly.pdbx_strand_id
1 'polypeptide(L)'
;RVANFICETGMDGFPIARQPPAVRNAVLRYITQLDLPDVEVETVKNSSFWHDSTESHLLLLRGLFASGVLAFAFVQKRWRVNYGLDPNRKTGTKLAVPFRAKDNPTPRSEFSHPDVVIVLTCLSYYYGGLDDESLFTIFNLLVRSDDADQEYQDWVKTTTMPDAFRHLQGVNLRDHTQCKLEIFPHTRFSKAAIDYFLSHMVFAKESKEFPYKLSASGWDLGKKKANATTGFSGTNDSRYVLPLDIKQLDLPEQKHTNALVLNHILGPENTTAVMSADMKGTALDSTYLLSMVANMSSRVRVILDVGAQVVDRTNLEFSKEWLKCYNRDDHTRAFVFFDDFDNIMVLNRSGKVEELQSSPFADQLDQCLVFLDEAHTRGTDLRLPTDYRAAVTLGADLTKDRLVQACMRMRKLGKGQSVMFCIPREIEQKIRRLTGRARAAPCDITVSDVICWAISETCQSLRREVPLWLTQGIRFDHQRRLWDGLDACDDDLSRSACAQSFQEEEALSLDRRYNPQQSHPSVSSLLDHVGSRSGAMMYELCQQFGLTVLHTSSLQEEQERELSPETEQESQVERPPPAQPARHSLHADVRMF
;
A
#
# COMPACT_ATOMS: atom_id res chain seq x y z
N ARG A 1 -7.82 21.80 10.52
CA ARG A 1 -7.42 21.91 11.96
C ARG A 1 -5.93 22.18 12.08
N VAL A 2 -5.06 21.28 11.61
CA VAL A 2 -3.59 21.48 11.67
C VAL A 2 -3.16 22.74 10.91
N ALA A 3 -3.63 22.95 9.68
CA ALA A 3 -3.34 24.17 8.92
C ALA A 3 -3.76 25.45 9.66
N ASN A 4 -4.95 25.48 10.28
CA ASN A 4 -5.38 26.61 11.11
C ASN A 4 -4.43 26.86 12.28
N PHE A 5 -4.04 25.79 13.00
CA PHE A 5 -3.10 25.89 14.11
C PHE A 5 -1.78 26.50 13.64
N ILE A 6 -1.21 26.02 12.52
CA ILE A 6 0.02 26.59 11.95
C ILE A 6 -0.16 28.07 11.59
N CYS A 7 -1.28 28.45 10.97
CA CYS A 7 -1.55 29.86 10.64
C CYS A 7 -1.77 30.75 11.89
N GLU A 8 -2.22 30.17 13.00
CA GLU A 8 -2.46 30.87 14.27
C GLU A 8 -1.18 31.00 15.12
N THR A 9 -0.36 29.95 15.21
CA THR A 9 0.81 29.88 16.10
C THR A 9 2.14 30.09 15.39
N GLY A 10 2.21 29.83 14.09
CA GLY A 10 3.47 29.68 13.36
C GLY A 10 4.16 28.35 13.65
N MET A 11 5.31 28.17 13.00
CA MET A 11 6.27 27.09 13.22
C MET A 11 7.69 27.65 13.02
N ASP A 12 8.72 26.87 13.38
CA ASP A 12 10.11 27.29 13.17
C ASP A 12 10.36 27.60 11.69
N GLY A 13 11.03 28.72 11.42
CA GLY A 13 11.23 29.23 10.06
C GLY A 13 9.98 29.85 9.40
N PHE A 14 8.80 29.81 10.04
CA PHE A 14 7.54 30.26 9.45
C PHE A 14 6.70 31.13 10.42
N PRO A 15 7.05 32.43 10.59
CA PRO A 15 6.46 33.31 11.59
C PRO A 15 5.10 33.92 11.17
N ILE A 16 4.23 33.12 10.55
CA ILE A 16 2.92 33.57 10.01
C ILE A 16 1.99 34.17 11.08
N ALA A 17 2.14 33.76 12.34
CA ALA A 17 1.35 34.28 13.47
C ALA A 17 1.49 35.79 13.67
N ARG A 18 2.61 36.38 13.23
CA ARG A 18 2.89 37.82 13.34
C ARG A 18 2.25 38.65 12.22
N GLN A 19 1.67 37.98 11.20
CA GLN A 19 1.08 38.65 10.05
C GLN A 19 -0.36 39.12 10.32
N PRO A 20 -0.85 40.15 9.61
CA PRO A 20 -2.23 40.60 9.73
C PRO A 20 -3.23 39.47 9.44
N PRO A 21 -4.43 39.48 10.05
CA PRO A 21 -5.47 38.47 9.80
C PRO A 21 -5.79 38.23 8.32
N ALA A 22 -5.76 39.28 7.50
CA ALA A 22 -5.97 39.16 6.05
C ALA A 22 -4.93 38.27 5.37
N VAL A 23 -3.64 38.46 5.69
CA VAL A 23 -2.54 37.65 5.14
C VAL A 23 -2.62 36.20 5.66
N ARG A 24 -2.91 36.01 6.96
CA ARG A 24 -3.07 34.67 7.55
C ARG A 24 -4.21 33.89 6.89
N ASN A 25 -5.35 34.55 6.63
CA ASN A 25 -6.48 33.94 5.95
C ASN A 25 -6.16 33.63 4.48
N ALA A 26 -5.45 34.52 3.78
CA ALA A 26 -5.01 34.28 2.40
C ALA A 26 -4.05 33.09 2.33
N VAL A 27 -3.06 33.02 3.22
CA VAL A 27 -2.12 31.88 3.34
C VAL A 27 -2.84 30.59 3.70
N LEU A 28 -3.80 30.62 4.63
CA LEU A 28 -4.57 29.44 4.99
C LEU A 28 -5.31 28.87 3.78
N ARG A 29 -5.96 29.73 2.97
CA ARG A 29 -6.61 29.32 1.74
C ARG A 29 -5.60 28.78 0.73
N TYR A 30 -4.47 29.49 0.57
CA TYR A 30 -3.38 29.09 -0.32
C TYR A 30 -2.85 27.69 -0.03
N ILE A 31 -2.66 27.33 1.24
CA ILE A 31 -2.12 26.01 1.58
C ILE A 31 -3.18 24.91 1.66
N THR A 32 -4.47 25.23 1.77
CA THR A 32 -5.54 24.22 1.98
C THR A 32 -6.47 23.99 0.80
N GLN A 33 -6.59 24.95 -0.12
CA GLN A 33 -7.47 24.82 -1.30
C GLN A 33 -6.65 24.38 -2.50
N LEU A 34 -7.04 23.26 -3.11
CA LEU A 34 -6.38 22.73 -4.31
C LEU A 34 -6.54 23.70 -5.48
N ASP A 35 -7.78 24.04 -5.83
CA ASP A 35 -8.08 25.00 -6.89
C ASP A 35 -8.22 26.41 -6.30
N LEU A 36 -7.43 27.35 -6.83
CA LEU A 36 -7.43 28.74 -6.41
C LEU A 36 -7.49 29.66 -7.64
N PRO A 37 -8.34 30.71 -7.62
CA PRO A 37 -8.30 31.74 -8.66
C PRO A 37 -6.95 32.48 -8.65
N ASP A 38 -6.47 32.88 -9.83
CA ASP A 38 -5.19 33.59 -9.99
C ASP A 38 -5.07 34.80 -9.05
N VAL A 39 -6.15 35.57 -8.87
CA VAL A 39 -6.17 36.74 -7.97
C VAL A 39 -5.78 36.36 -6.54
N GLU A 40 -6.19 35.19 -6.05
CA GLU A 40 -5.88 34.74 -4.70
C GLU A 40 -4.45 34.20 -4.59
N VAL A 41 -3.96 33.57 -5.64
CA VAL A 41 -2.55 33.17 -5.76
C VAL A 41 -1.65 34.40 -5.71
N GLU A 42 -1.97 35.40 -6.53
CA GLU A 42 -1.26 36.68 -6.59
C GLU A 42 -1.36 37.45 -5.28
N THR A 43 -2.46 37.33 -4.53
CA THR A 43 -2.59 37.98 -3.21
C THR A 43 -1.53 37.49 -2.23
N VAL A 44 -1.20 36.20 -2.26
CA VAL A 44 -0.18 35.62 -1.37
C VAL A 44 1.22 35.90 -1.92
N LYS A 45 1.45 35.71 -3.23
CA LYS A 45 2.76 35.94 -3.87
C LYS A 45 3.22 37.39 -3.82
N ASN A 46 2.29 38.34 -3.91
CA ASN A 46 2.60 39.78 -3.80
C ASN A 46 2.58 40.29 -2.35
N SER A 47 2.29 39.43 -1.37
CA SER A 47 2.35 39.81 0.03
C SER A 47 3.80 39.91 0.50
N SER A 48 4.05 40.72 1.53
CA SER A 48 5.37 40.81 2.18
C SER A 48 5.83 39.51 2.85
N PHE A 49 4.99 38.48 2.87
CA PHE A 49 5.28 37.17 3.46
C PHE A 49 5.76 36.15 2.43
N TRP A 50 5.75 36.47 1.14
CA TRP A 50 6.37 35.65 0.10
C TRP A 50 7.77 36.18 -0.21
N HIS A 51 8.80 35.52 0.34
CA HIS A 51 10.21 35.83 0.10
C HIS A 51 11.07 34.58 0.36
N ASP A 52 12.37 34.64 0.06
CA ASP A 52 13.30 33.50 0.07
C ASP A 52 13.22 32.59 1.31
N SER A 53 13.02 33.13 2.52
CA SER A 53 12.93 32.31 3.74
C SER A 53 11.56 31.67 4.03
N THR A 54 10.48 32.09 3.38
CA THR A 54 9.10 31.60 3.63
C THR A 54 8.46 30.94 2.41
N GLU A 55 8.92 31.24 1.20
CA GLU A 55 8.39 30.69 -0.04
C GLU A 55 8.40 29.15 -0.03
N SER A 56 9.53 28.52 0.29
CA SER A 56 9.64 27.07 0.34
C SER A 56 8.69 26.45 1.38
N HIS A 57 8.48 27.12 2.52
CA HIS A 57 7.52 26.68 3.53
C HIS A 57 6.08 26.77 3.03
N LEU A 58 5.71 27.84 2.32
CA LEU A 58 4.37 28.00 1.73
C LEU A 58 4.07 26.90 0.71
N LEU A 59 5.02 26.65 -0.20
CA LEU A 59 4.89 25.62 -1.22
C LEU A 59 4.83 24.22 -0.61
N LEU A 60 5.70 23.92 0.37
CA LEU A 60 5.70 22.62 1.06
C LEU A 60 4.41 22.39 1.85
N LEU A 61 3.94 23.38 2.62
CA LEU A 61 2.66 23.29 3.34
C LEU A 61 1.49 23.10 2.38
N ARG A 62 1.51 23.77 1.22
CA ARG A 62 0.53 23.55 0.17
C ARG A 62 0.58 22.12 -0.38
N GLY A 63 1.77 21.59 -0.62
CA GLY A 63 1.95 20.18 -1.01
C GLY A 63 1.39 19.20 0.00
N LEU A 64 1.70 19.43 1.28
CA LEU A 64 1.25 18.60 2.40
C LEU A 64 -0.28 18.60 2.57
N PHE A 65 -0.93 19.77 2.42
CA PHE A 65 -2.35 19.94 2.67
C PHE A 65 -3.20 19.96 1.39
N ALA A 66 -3.05 20.97 0.53
CA ALA A 66 -3.88 21.14 -0.67
C ALA A 66 -3.62 20.04 -1.71
N SER A 67 -2.35 19.75 -2.01
CA SER A 67 -1.99 18.69 -2.97
C SER A 67 -2.12 17.28 -2.39
N GLY A 68 -2.46 17.16 -1.10
CA GLY A 68 -2.95 15.92 -0.52
C GLY A 68 -1.88 14.91 -0.10
N VAL A 69 -0.60 15.26 0.04
CA VAL A 69 0.44 14.30 0.51
C VAL A 69 0.07 13.71 1.88
N LEU A 70 -0.38 14.53 2.84
CA LEU A 70 -0.80 14.02 4.15
C LEU A 70 -2.10 13.21 4.05
N ALA A 71 -3.05 13.65 3.21
CA ALA A 71 -4.29 12.91 3.00
C ALA A 71 -4.00 11.53 2.40
N PHE A 72 -3.09 11.44 1.43
CA PHE A 72 -2.62 10.19 0.86
C PHE A 72 -1.99 9.29 1.93
N ALA A 73 -1.01 9.80 2.68
CA ALA A 73 -0.29 9.03 3.68
C ALA A 73 -1.18 8.52 4.85
N PHE A 74 -2.13 9.33 5.33
CA PHE A 74 -2.96 8.97 6.48
C PHE A 74 -4.29 8.30 6.13
N VAL A 75 -4.85 8.54 4.93
CA VAL A 75 -6.15 7.99 4.54
C VAL A 75 -6.01 6.76 3.65
N GLN A 76 -4.99 6.73 2.77
CA GLN A 76 -4.85 5.67 1.76
C GLN A 76 -3.74 4.66 2.07
N LYS A 77 -2.83 4.97 3.01
CA LYS A 77 -1.70 4.10 3.33
C LYS A 77 -1.77 3.66 4.79
N ARG A 78 -1.78 2.35 5.00
CA ARG A 78 -1.73 1.70 6.32
C ARG A 78 -0.33 1.17 6.56
N TRP A 79 0.27 1.56 7.68
CA TRP A 79 1.57 1.05 8.11
C TRP A 79 1.52 -0.47 8.28
N ARG A 80 2.60 -1.15 7.87
CA ARG A 80 2.74 -2.61 7.77
C ARG A 80 1.84 -3.29 6.76
N VAL A 81 0.90 -2.61 6.10
CA VAL A 81 0.00 -3.20 5.09
C VAL A 81 0.33 -2.69 3.70
N ASN A 82 0.44 -1.36 3.54
CA ASN A 82 0.76 -0.73 2.25
C ASN A 82 2.20 -0.21 2.20
N TYR A 83 2.85 -0.03 3.36
CA TYR A 83 4.21 0.44 3.45
C TYR A 83 4.86 0.07 4.78
N GLY A 84 6.20 0.09 4.81
CA GLY A 84 7.00 -0.10 6.00
C GLY A 84 8.49 -0.11 5.68
N LEU A 85 9.30 -0.54 6.64
CA LEU A 85 10.74 -0.75 6.43
C LEU A 85 10.99 -2.19 5.97
N ASP A 86 12.04 -2.40 5.17
CA ASP A 86 12.50 -3.74 4.78
C ASP A 86 13.98 -3.91 5.15
N PRO A 87 14.29 -4.38 6.38
CA PRO A 87 15.67 -4.58 6.82
C PRO A 87 16.39 -5.72 6.08
N ASN A 88 15.64 -6.61 5.41
CA ASN A 88 16.20 -7.74 4.67
C ASN A 88 16.44 -7.41 3.19
N ARG A 89 16.11 -6.18 2.77
CA ARG A 89 16.31 -5.74 1.40
C ARG A 89 17.79 -5.76 1.04
N LYS A 90 18.13 -6.26 -0.16
CA LYS A 90 19.52 -6.29 -0.66
C LYS A 90 20.20 -4.92 -0.65
N THR A 91 19.44 -3.85 -0.92
CA THR A 91 19.95 -2.47 -0.92
C THR A 91 20.19 -1.92 0.49
N GLY A 92 19.62 -2.56 1.53
CA GLY A 92 19.72 -2.10 2.91
C GLY A 92 19.08 -0.74 3.18
N THR A 93 18.13 -0.31 2.35
CA THR A 93 17.49 1.01 2.50
C THR A 93 16.76 1.15 3.83
N LYS A 94 16.91 2.32 4.44
CA LYS A 94 16.20 2.73 5.66
C LYS A 94 14.97 3.59 5.37
N LEU A 95 14.65 3.81 4.10
CA LEU A 95 13.44 4.51 3.66
C LEU A 95 12.23 3.56 3.66
N ALA A 96 11.03 4.14 3.79
CA ALA A 96 9.80 3.37 3.65
C ALA A 96 9.63 2.87 2.21
N VAL A 97 9.24 1.60 2.08
CA VAL A 97 9.03 0.91 0.81
C VAL A 97 7.57 0.46 0.69
N PRO A 98 7.03 0.29 -0.53
CA PRO A 98 5.69 -0.23 -0.74
C PRO A 98 5.58 -1.70 -0.33
N PHE A 99 4.43 -2.08 0.23
CA PHE A 99 4.11 -3.46 0.60
C PHE A 99 2.99 -3.99 -0.29
N ARG A 100 3.09 -5.26 -0.69
CA ARG A 100 2.04 -5.95 -1.49
C ARG A 100 0.90 -6.46 -0.63
N ALA A 101 1.22 -6.75 0.63
CA ALA A 101 0.30 -7.20 1.66
C ALA A 101 0.94 -6.94 3.03
N LYS A 102 0.21 -7.23 4.10
CA LYS A 102 0.72 -7.17 5.47
C LYS A 102 2.10 -7.81 5.62
N ASP A 103 3.05 -7.02 6.14
CA ASP A 103 4.44 -7.39 6.42
C ASP A 103 5.19 -8.01 5.22
N ASN A 104 4.70 -7.76 4.00
CA ASN A 104 5.25 -8.32 2.77
C ASN A 104 5.71 -7.18 1.84
N PRO A 105 6.96 -6.68 2.00
CA PRO A 105 7.51 -5.61 1.19
C PRO A 105 7.65 -6.04 -0.29
N THR A 106 7.44 -5.08 -1.20
CA THR A 106 7.76 -5.30 -2.60
C THR A 106 9.29 -5.32 -2.79
N PRO A 107 9.88 -6.37 -3.39
CA PRO A 107 11.34 -6.53 -3.40
C PRO A 107 12.12 -5.36 -4.03
N ARG A 108 11.61 -4.81 -5.15
CA ARG A 108 12.32 -3.82 -5.97
C ARG A 108 11.63 -2.46 -6.08
N SER A 109 10.40 -2.33 -5.59
CA SER A 109 9.66 -1.07 -5.69
C SER A 109 10.03 -0.05 -4.62
N GLU A 110 9.94 1.22 -4.98
CA GLU A 110 10.04 2.41 -4.13
C GLU A 110 8.91 3.38 -4.50
N PHE A 111 8.58 4.32 -3.61
CA PHE A 111 7.64 5.40 -3.96
C PHE A 111 8.37 6.45 -4.81
N SER A 112 7.74 6.93 -5.88
CA SER A 112 8.39 7.92 -6.77
C SER A 112 8.34 9.34 -6.21
N HIS A 113 7.36 9.66 -5.37
CA HIS A 113 7.18 11.03 -4.86
C HIS A 113 8.01 11.29 -3.59
N PRO A 114 8.94 12.27 -3.58
CA PRO A 114 9.87 12.48 -2.46
C PRO A 114 9.15 12.78 -1.13
N ASP A 115 8.14 13.66 -1.13
CA ASP A 115 7.43 13.97 0.11
C ASP A 115 6.58 12.81 0.64
N VAL A 116 6.15 11.88 -0.22
CA VAL A 116 5.49 10.64 0.21
C VAL A 116 6.51 9.73 0.88
N VAL A 117 7.70 9.56 0.28
CA VAL A 117 8.80 8.79 0.87
C VAL A 117 9.15 9.35 2.25
N ILE A 118 9.33 10.67 2.38
CA ILE A 118 9.68 11.33 3.65
C ILE A 118 8.59 11.08 4.70
N VAL A 119 7.32 11.34 4.38
CA VAL A 119 6.21 11.19 5.33
C VAL A 119 6.06 9.73 5.76
N LEU A 120 6.04 8.78 4.82
CA LEU A 120 5.90 7.36 5.14
C LEU A 120 7.11 6.81 5.90
N THR A 121 8.31 7.31 5.63
CA THR A 121 9.53 6.97 6.40
C THR A 121 9.39 7.46 7.84
N CYS A 122 9.07 8.74 8.04
CA CYS A 122 8.82 9.31 9.36
C CYS A 122 7.77 8.48 10.13
N LEU A 123 6.63 8.19 9.51
CA LEU A 123 5.58 7.38 10.13
C LEU A 123 6.06 5.97 10.50
N SER A 124 6.86 5.33 9.65
CA SER A 124 7.39 3.99 9.92
C SER A 124 8.26 3.95 11.18
N TYR A 125 9.10 4.97 11.39
CA TYR A 125 9.91 5.06 12.62
C TYR A 125 9.13 5.58 13.83
N TYR A 126 8.15 6.47 13.65
CA TYR A 126 7.28 6.89 14.75
C TYR A 126 6.42 5.74 15.29
N TYR A 127 5.96 4.84 14.41
CA TYR A 127 5.17 3.68 14.81
C TYR A 127 6.04 2.50 15.27
N GLY A 128 7.15 2.23 14.58
CA GLY A 128 8.03 1.10 14.89
C GLY A 128 9.05 1.36 16.00
N GLY A 129 9.41 2.64 16.24
CA GLY A 129 10.53 3.03 17.08
C GLY A 129 11.89 2.66 16.48
N LEU A 130 12.96 3.02 17.19
CA LEU A 130 14.33 2.67 16.83
C LEU A 130 14.74 1.31 17.43
N ASP A 131 15.42 0.47 16.65
CA ASP A 131 16.07 -0.73 17.19
C ASP A 131 17.29 -0.37 18.08
N ASP A 132 17.78 -1.35 18.84
CA ASP A 132 18.89 -1.14 19.79
C ASP A 132 20.17 -0.65 19.09
N GLU A 133 20.47 -1.15 17.89
CA GLU A 133 21.68 -0.79 17.14
C GLU A 133 21.57 0.64 16.59
N SER A 134 20.38 1.01 16.10
CA SER A 134 20.06 2.38 15.70
C SER A 134 20.17 3.35 16.90
N LEU A 135 19.69 2.96 18.08
CA LEU A 135 19.85 3.74 19.31
C LEU A 135 21.32 3.90 19.69
N PHE A 136 22.10 2.81 19.76
CA PHE A 136 23.54 2.91 20.01
C PHE A 136 24.23 3.84 19.01
N THR A 137 23.84 3.76 17.73
CA THR A 137 24.43 4.61 16.69
C THR A 137 24.20 6.08 16.97
N ILE A 138 22.97 6.50 17.27
CA ILE A 138 22.68 7.93 17.54
C ILE A 138 23.24 8.40 18.87
N PHE A 139 23.29 7.54 19.90
CA PHE A 139 23.94 7.89 21.16
C PHE A 139 25.44 8.13 20.98
N ASN A 140 26.11 7.31 20.17
CA ASN A 140 27.53 7.50 19.85
C ASN A 140 27.79 8.77 19.02
N LEU A 141 26.84 9.18 18.18
CA LEU A 141 26.90 10.46 17.46
C LEU A 141 26.65 11.63 18.41
N LEU A 142 25.65 11.52 19.26
CA LEU A 142 25.25 12.53 20.23
C LEU A 142 26.40 12.91 21.17
N VAL A 143 27.11 11.93 21.75
CA VAL A 143 28.23 12.19 22.67
C VAL A 143 29.39 12.95 22.00
N ARG A 144 29.44 12.99 20.67
CA ARG A 144 30.44 13.74 19.90
C ARG A 144 29.94 15.10 19.42
N SER A 145 28.68 15.43 19.68
CA SER A 145 28.06 16.70 19.31
C SER A 145 28.41 17.80 20.32
N ASP A 146 28.53 19.04 19.83
CA ASP A 146 28.78 20.21 20.69
C ASP A 146 27.58 20.54 21.60
N ASP A 147 26.35 20.18 21.19
CA ASP A 147 25.09 20.46 21.90
C ASP A 147 24.49 19.20 22.56
N ALA A 148 25.33 18.21 22.87
CA ALA A 148 24.92 16.87 23.30
C ALA A 148 23.93 16.85 24.48
N ASP A 149 24.15 17.69 25.50
CA ASP A 149 23.27 17.76 26.67
C ASP A 149 21.88 18.30 26.31
N GLN A 150 21.79 19.33 25.46
CA GLN A 150 20.51 19.93 25.06
C GLN A 150 19.69 18.96 24.19
N GLU A 151 20.33 18.36 23.20
CA GLU A 151 19.72 17.33 22.34
C GLU A 151 19.22 16.14 23.19
N TYR A 152 20.03 15.67 24.14
CA TYR A 152 19.61 14.60 25.04
C TYR A 152 18.39 14.98 25.89
N GLN A 153 18.36 16.21 26.42
CA GLN A 153 17.20 16.70 27.17
C GLN A 153 15.93 16.64 26.31
N ASP A 154 16.00 17.02 25.05
CA ASP A 154 14.85 16.94 24.14
C ASP A 154 14.43 15.49 23.86
N TRP A 155 15.37 14.54 23.83
CA TRP A 155 15.06 13.11 23.71
C TRP A 155 14.30 12.55 24.92
N VAL A 156 14.58 13.03 26.13
CA VAL A 156 13.95 12.51 27.36
C VAL A 156 12.78 13.36 27.87
N LYS A 157 12.57 14.56 27.33
CA LYS A 157 11.57 15.54 27.77
C LYS A 157 10.14 15.00 27.87
N THR A 158 9.76 14.12 26.95
CA THR A 158 8.40 13.55 26.86
C THR A 158 8.32 12.12 27.39
N THR A 159 9.41 11.60 27.95
CA THR A 159 9.52 10.20 28.38
C THR A 159 9.50 10.09 29.90
N THR A 160 9.16 8.91 30.42
CA THR A 160 9.20 8.61 31.87
C THR A 160 10.57 8.07 32.30
N MET A 161 11.64 8.74 31.90
CA MET A 161 13.03 8.32 32.16
C MET A 161 13.36 8.30 33.67
N PRO A 162 14.06 7.27 34.19
CA PRO A 162 14.54 7.26 35.57
C PRO A 162 15.50 8.44 35.86
N ASP A 163 15.46 8.97 37.08
CA ASP A 163 16.24 10.16 37.47
C ASP A 163 17.75 10.00 37.24
N ALA A 164 18.28 8.79 37.41
CA ALA A 164 19.68 8.47 37.16
C ALA A 164 20.11 8.70 35.69
N PHE A 165 19.18 8.62 34.75
CA PHE A 165 19.42 8.75 33.32
C PHE A 165 18.75 9.98 32.71
N ARG A 166 18.26 10.94 33.52
CA ARG A 166 17.71 12.19 32.96
C ARG A 166 18.76 13.08 32.32
N HIS A 167 20.02 12.92 32.70
CA HIS A 167 21.13 13.69 32.17
C HIS A 167 22.11 12.77 31.45
N LEU A 168 22.75 13.29 30.40
CA LEU A 168 23.62 12.49 29.54
C LEU A 168 24.82 11.95 30.32
N GLN A 169 25.32 12.67 31.33
CA GLN A 169 26.44 12.20 32.17
C GLN A 169 26.10 10.92 32.96
N GLY A 170 24.81 10.63 33.19
CA GLY A 170 24.35 9.41 33.85
C GLY A 170 24.30 8.19 32.93
N VAL A 171 24.46 8.38 31.61
CA VAL A 171 24.36 7.31 30.61
C VAL A 171 25.73 6.71 30.34
N ASN A 172 25.93 5.44 30.71
CA ASN A 172 27.14 4.69 30.38
C ASN A 172 26.93 3.80 29.15
N LEU A 173 27.29 4.29 27.96
CA LEU A 173 27.16 3.53 26.69
C LEU A 173 28.01 2.26 26.61
N ARG A 174 28.97 2.06 27.52
CA ARG A 174 29.74 0.81 27.59
C ARG A 174 28.97 -0.31 28.29
N ASP A 175 27.98 0.04 29.12
CA ASP A 175 27.10 -0.93 29.75
C ASP A 175 25.90 -1.21 28.83
N HIS A 176 26.10 -2.09 27.86
CA HIS A 176 25.07 -2.42 26.88
C HIS A 176 23.81 -3.00 27.54
N THR A 177 23.96 -3.73 28.65
CA THR A 177 22.83 -4.34 29.35
C THR A 177 21.97 -3.28 30.03
N GLN A 178 22.60 -2.33 30.74
CA GLN A 178 21.89 -1.18 31.32
C GLN A 178 21.19 -0.36 30.23
N CYS A 179 21.87 -0.06 29.11
CA CYS A 179 21.26 0.69 28.01
C CYS A 179 20.01 -0.01 27.49
N LYS A 180 20.08 -1.32 27.19
CA LYS A 180 18.95 -2.08 26.62
C LYS A 180 17.77 -2.24 27.58
N LEU A 181 18.04 -2.37 28.89
CA LEU A 181 16.99 -2.64 29.87
C LEU A 181 16.39 -1.37 30.49
N GLU A 182 17.20 -0.32 30.70
CA GLU A 182 16.80 0.84 31.53
C GLU A 182 16.71 2.15 30.76
N ILE A 183 17.31 2.27 29.57
CA ILE A 183 17.38 3.55 28.82
C ILE A 183 16.59 3.44 27.51
N PHE A 184 16.91 2.45 26.69
CA PHE A 184 16.34 2.26 25.35
C PHE A 184 14.83 2.10 25.34
N PRO A 185 14.17 1.43 26.30
CA PRO A 185 12.71 1.37 26.35
C PRO A 185 12.05 2.75 26.42
N HIS A 186 12.73 3.74 27.02
CA HIS A 186 12.23 5.11 27.16
C HIS A 186 12.57 6.00 25.95
N THR A 187 13.69 5.77 25.27
CA THR A 187 14.12 6.59 24.12
C THR A 187 13.66 6.04 22.77
N ARG A 188 13.36 4.74 22.67
CA ARG A 188 13.00 4.05 21.42
C ARG A 188 11.86 4.71 20.65
N PHE A 189 10.87 5.22 21.36
CA PHE A 189 9.70 5.90 20.81
C PHE A 189 9.73 7.42 21.05
N SER A 190 10.86 7.96 21.52
CA SER A 190 11.02 9.40 21.65
C SER A 190 11.06 10.03 20.26
N LYS A 191 10.11 10.94 20.00
CA LYS A 191 10.05 11.64 18.72
C LYS A 191 11.37 12.37 18.43
N ALA A 192 11.95 13.06 19.41
CA ALA A 192 13.19 13.82 19.20
C ALA A 192 14.38 12.90 18.87
N ALA A 193 14.49 11.73 19.54
CA ALA A 193 15.52 10.75 19.20
C ALA A 193 15.32 10.16 17.78
N ILE A 194 14.07 9.90 17.40
CA ILE A 194 13.72 9.44 16.05
C ILE A 194 14.04 10.52 15.00
N ASP A 195 13.67 11.78 15.24
CA ASP A 195 13.97 12.92 14.35
C ASP A 195 15.48 13.09 14.17
N TYR A 196 16.25 12.93 15.25
CA TYR A 196 17.70 12.96 15.20
C TYR A 196 18.28 11.83 14.34
N PHE A 197 17.79 10.59 14.52
CA PHE A 197 18.17 9.46 13.66
C PHE A 197 17.83 9.71 12.19
N LEU A 198 16.60 10.13 11.92
CA LEU A 198 16.11 10.37 10.57
C LEU A 198 16.94 11.44 9.85
N SER A 199 17.21 12.56 10.51
CA SER A 199 17.97 13.68 9.92
C SER A 199 19.44 13.33 9.68
N HIS A 200 20.13 12.70 10.65
CA HIS A 200 21.57 12.47 10.58
C HIS A 200 21.97 11.16 9.90
N MET A 201 21.10 10.15 9.91
CA MET A 201 21.44 8.80 9.45
C MET A 201 20.68 8.36 8.20
N VAL A 202 19.39 8.66 8.13
CA VAL A 202 18.52 8.18 7.04
C VAL A 202 18.53 9.19 5.89
N PHE A 203 17.92 10.36 6.09
CA PHE A 203 17.74 11.34 5.03
C PHE A 203 19.06 11.94 4.53
N ALA A 204 20.03 12.17 5.41
CA ALA A 204 21.36 12.65 5.01
C ALA A 204 22.10 11.69 4.05
N LYS A 205 21.78 10.39 4.06
CA LYS A 205 22.45 9.38 3.23
C LYS A 205 21.62 8.93 2.04
N GLU A 206 20.30 8.82 2.22
CA GLU A 206 19.43 8.12 1.30
C GLU A 206 18.45 9.04 0.53
N SER A 207 18.22 10.29 0.98
CA SER A 207 17.38 11.25 0.25
C SER A 207 18.11 11.81 -0.97
N LYS A 208 18.26 10.98 -2.01
CA LYS A 208 18.89 11.33 -3.28
C LYS A 208 17.83 11.61 -4.34
N GLU A 209 18.09 12.60 -5.18
CA GLU A 209 17.27 12.93 -6.35
C GLU A 209 18.18 12.95 -7.58
N PHE A 210 17.66 12.53 -8.72
CA PHE A 210 18.36 12.57 -10.00
C PHE A 210 17.69 13.59 -10.92
N PRO A 211 18.45 14.32 -11.74
CA PRO A 211 17.87 15.35 -12.60
C PRO A 211 16.97 14.74 -13.68
N TYR A 212 17.32 13.55 -14.17
CA TYR A 212 16.65 12.90 -15.29
C TYR A 212 16.45 11.42 -15.05
N LYS A 213 15.37 10.87 -15.61
CA LYS A 213 15.09 9.44 -15.65
C LYS A 213 14.68 8.96 -17.04
N LEU A 214 14.87 7.67 -17.28
CA LEU A 214 14.27 6.93 -18.39
C LEU A 214 13.21 6.01 -17.79
N SER A 215 11.98 6.09 -18.28
CA SER A 215 10.88 5.33 -17.68
C SER A 215 10.25 4.39 -18.70
N ALA A 216 9.82 3.22 -18.21
CA ALA A 216 8.95 2.29 -18.89
C ALA A 216 7.78 1.91 -17.97
N SER A 217 6.69 1.42 -18.54
CA SER A 217 5.46 1.10 -17.80
C SER A 217 4.71 -0.11 -18.39
N GLY A 218 3.54 -0.42 -17.85
CA GLY A 218 2.66 -1.46 -18.40
C GLY A 218 2.27 -1.23 -19.87
N TRP A 219 2.27 0.03 -20.34
CA TRP A 219 2.05 0.36 -21.75
C TRP A 219 3.11 -0.23 -22.67
N ASP A 220 4.38 -0.18 -22.27
CA ASP A 220 5.51 -0.72 -23.02
C ASP A 220 5.46 -2.24 -23.13
N LEU A 221 4.99 -2.91 -22.06
CA LEU A 221 4.79 -4.35 -22.03
C LEU A 221 3.68 -4.79 -23.00
N GLY A 222 2.57 -4.05 -22.99
CA GLY A 222 1.37 -4.33 -23.77
C GLY A 222 1.38 -3.80 -25.21
N LYS A 223 2.45 -3.14 -25.64
CA LYS A 223 2.57 -2.61 -27.00
C LYS A 223 2.40 -3.71 -28.05
N LYS A 224 1.83 -3.35 -29.21
CA LYS A 224 1.77 -4.26 -30.35
C LYS A 224 3.17 -4.69 -30.79
N LYS A 225 3.40 -6.01 -30.82
CA LYS A 225 4.65 -6.65 -31.25
C LYS A 225 4.40 -7.49 -32.51
N ALA A 226 5.49 -7.97 -33.12
CA ALA A 226 5.40 -8.88 -34.28
C ALA A 226 4.62 -10.16 -33.94
N ASN A 227 4.85 -10.72 -32.75
CA ASN A 227 4.11 -11.86 -32.24
C ASN A 227 2.92 -11.39 -31.39
N ALA A 228 1.81 -12.12 -31.46
CA ALA A 228 0.62 -11.84 -30.67
C ALA A 228 0.94 -11.89 -29.17
N THR A 229 0.63 -10.80 -28.46
CA THR A 229 0.69 -10.76 -27.00
C THR A 229 -0.68 -11.17 -26.46
N THR A 230 -0.74 -12.27 -25.72
CA THR A 230 -1.97 -12.81 -25.14
C THR A 230 -1.76 -13.13 -23.67
N GLY A 231 -2.83 -13.09 -22.89
CA GLY A 231 -2.81 -13.40 -21.47
C GLY A 231 -4.19 -13.84 -20.99
N PHE A 232 -4.22 -14.50 -19.83
CA PHE A 232 -5.44 -14.92 -19.18
C PHE A 232 -5.66 -14.05 -17.94
N SER A 233 -6.89 -13.55 -17.78
CA SER A 233 -7.32 -12.92 -16.53
C SER A 233 -8.44 -13.76 -15.93
N GLY A 234 -8.35 -14.02 -14.63
CA GLY A 234 -9.45 -14.63 -13.89
C GLY A 234 -10.55 -13.64 -13.52
N THR A 235 -10.35 -12.34 -13.79
CA THR A 235 -11.18 -11.24 -13.32
C THR A 235 -11.32 -10.14 -14.37
N ASN A 236 -12.41 -9.38 -14.31
CA ASN A 236 -12.76 -8.39 -15.35
C ASN A 236 -12.58 -6.93 -14.91
N ASP A 237 -12.28 -6.68 -13.64
CA ASP A 237 -12.35 -5.34 -13.05
C ASP A 237 -11.19 -4.43 -13.50
N SER A 238 -10.02 -4.98 -13.83
CA SER A 238 -8.82 -4.22 -14.24
C SER A 238 -8.81 -3.81 -15.72
N ARG A 239 -9.83 -4.19 -16.50
CA ARG A 239 -9.87 -3.96 -17.96
C ARG A 239 -9.73 -2.51 -18.38
N TYR A 240 -10.12 -1.58 -17.51
CA TYR A 240 -10.12 -0.14 -17.77
C TYR A 240 -8.72 0.46 -17.75
N VAL A 241 -7.77 -0.19 -17.07
CA VAL A 241 -6.37 0.29 -16.94
C VAL A 241 -5.39 -0.57 -17.76
N LEU A 242 -5.90 -1.35 -18.72
CA LEU A 242 -5.06 -2.05 -19.69
C LEU A 242 -4.59 -1.07 -20.78
N PRO A 243 -3.39 -1.28 -21.37
CA PRO A 243 -2.97 -0.52 -22.54
C PRO A 243 -3.98 -0.66 -23.70
N LEU A 244 -4.17 0.39 -24.49
CA LEU A 244 -5.18 0.44 -25.57
C LEU A 244 -5.04 -0.68 -26.62
N ASP A 245 -3.84 -1.20 -26.81
CA ASP A 245 -3.57 -2.30 -27.74
C ASP A 245 -4.04 -3.66 -27.21
N ILE A 246 -4.31 -3.78 -25.90
CA ILE A 246 -4.79 -5.00 -25.26
C ILE A 246 -6.32 -4.99 -25.23
N LYS A 247 -6.93 -6.00 -25.86
CA LYS A 247 -8.38 -6.18 -25.86
C LYS A 247 -8.76 -7.36 -24.99
N GLN A 248 -9.70 -7.14 -24.07
CA GLN A 248 -10.30 -8.22 -23.31
C GLN A 248 -11.26 -9.01 -24.21
N LEU A 249 -11.12 -10.33 -24.18
CA LEU A 249 -12.02 -11.26 -24.86
C LEU A 249 -12.82 -12.06 -23.81
N ASP A 250 -14.08 -11.72 -23.65
CA ASP A 250 -14.99 -12.48 -22.78
C ASP A 250 -15.53 -13.70 -23.54
N LEU A 251 -15.18 -14.91 -23.08
CA LEU A 251 -15.68 -16.15 -23.68
C LEU A 251 -17.18 -16.35 -23.35
N PRO A 252 -18.04 -16.66 -24.34
CA PRO A 252 -19.48 -16.85 -24.12
C PRO A 252 -19.80 -17.87 -23.02
N GLU A 253 -19.02 -18.96 -22.96
CA GLU A 253 -19.18 -20.03 -21.97
C GLU A 253 -18.94 -19.55 -20.54
N GLN A 254 -18.12 -18.50 -20.36
CA GLN A 254 -17.71 -17.98 -19.06
C GLN A 254 -18.45 -16.70 -18.65
N LYS A 255 -19.30 -16.13 -19.52
CA LYS A 255 -19.98 -14.86 -19.27
C LYS A 255 -20.82 -14.84 -17.98
N HIS A 256 -21.35 -16.00 -17.56
CA HIS A 256 -22.19 -16.14 -16.38
C HIS A 256 -21.39 -16.24 -15.06
N THR A 257 -20.07 -16.45 -15.11
CA THR A 257 -19.25 -16.76 -13.93
C THR A 257 -19.25 -15.63 -12.89
N ASN A 258 -19.13 -14.38 -13.33
CA ASN A 258 -19.19 -13.22 -12.43
C ASN A 258 -20.52 -13.17 -11.65
N ALA A 259 -21.64 -13.45 -12.32
CA ALA A 259 -22.95 -13.47 -11.69
C ALA A 259 -23.11 -14.69 -10.77
N LEU A 260 -22.58 -15.85 -11.17
CA LEU A 260 -22.63 -17.08 -10.38
C LEU A 260 -21.90 -16.94 -9.05
N VAL A 261 -20.71 -16.34 -9.05
CA VAL A 261 -19.93 -16.13 -7.83
C VAL A 261 -20.63 -15.15 -6.88
N LEU A 262 -21.19 -14.06 -7.41
CA LEU A 262 -22.00 -13.14 -6.62
C LEU A 262 -23.26 -13.82 -6.06
N ASN A 263 -23.91 -14.69 -6.83
CA ASN A 263 -25.06 -15.46 -6.37
C ASN A 263 -24.70 -16.39 -5.20
N HIS A 264 -23.52 -17.02 -5.24
CA HIS A 264 -23.02 -17.82 -4.10
C HIS A 264 -22.77 -16.97 -2.86
N ILE A 265 -22.23 -15.76 -3.01
CA ILE A 265 -21.97 -14.86 -1.87
C ILE A 265 -23.28 -14.28 -1.29
N LEU A 266 -24.25 -13.97 -2.15
CA LEU A 266 -25.56 -13.46 -1.75
C LEU A 266 -26.50 -14.57 -1.21
N GLY A 267 -26.03 -15.81 -1.13
CA GLY A 267 -26.78 -16.94 -0.58
C GLY A 267 -27.22 -16.68 0.88
N PRO A 268 -28.40 -17.18 1.29
CA PRO A 268 -28.97 -16.93 2.62
C PRO A 268 -28.16 -17.55 3.78
N GLU A 269 -27.28 -18.51 3.50
CA GLU A 269 -26.34 -19.09 4.45
C GLU A 269 -25.25 -18.12 4.89
N ASN A 270 -24.98 -17.10 4.08
CA ASN A 270 -23.95 -16.11 4.35
C ASN A 270 -24.51 -14.95 5.17
N THR A 271 -23.74 -14.51 6.17
CA THR A 271 -24.21 -13.49 7.11
C THR A 271 -23.18 -12.39 7.30
N THR A 272 -23.54 -11.39 8.10
CA THR A 272 -22.67 -10.30 8.51
C THR A 272 -22.59 -10.28 10.04
N ALA A 273 -21.49 -9.73 10.57
CA ALA A 273 -21.31 -9.47 11.99
C ALA A 273 -20.55 -8.16 12.18
N VAL A 274 -21.16 -7.20 12.88
CA VAL A 274 -20.53 -5.92 13.19
C VAL A 274 -19.62 -6.07 14.42
N MET A 275 -18.40 -5.55 14.33
CA MET A 275 -17.45 -5.55 15.44
C MET A 275 -17.86 -4.51 16.49
N SER A 276 -17.92 -4.93 17.76
CA SER A 276 -18.41 -4.09 18.87
C SER A 276 -17.63 -2.78 19.00
N ALA A 277 -18.32 -1.72 19.45
CA ALA A 277 -17.97 -0.31 19.27
C ALA A 277 -17.10 0.32 20.37
N ASP A 278 -16.64 -0.44 21.37
CA ASP A 278 -15.92 0.10 22.52
C ASP A 278 -14.46 0.44 22.19
N MET A 279 -14.21 1.35 21.23
CA MET A 279 -12.88 1.95 21.09
C MET A 279 -12.91 3.38 20.56
N LYS A 280 -12.27 4.27 21.35
CA LYS A 280 -11.65 5.51 20.88
C LYS A 280 -10.26 5.14 20.33
N GLY A 281 -10.12 5.21 19.00
CA GLY A 281 -8.86 5.40 18.27
C GLY A 281 -7.62 4.62 18.73
N THR A 282 -7.41 3.45 18.13
CA THR A 282 -6.14 2.88 17.61
C THR A 282 -6.48 1.53 16.96
N ALA A 283 -5.58 0.98 16.15
CA ALA A 283 -5.75 -0.23 15.33
C ALA A 283 -6.61 -1.34 15.98
N LEU A 284 -7.43 -2.01 15.17
CA LEU A 284 -8.23 -3.16 15.59
C LEU A 284 -7.31 -4.22 16.21
N ASP A 285 -7.45 -4.43 17.52
CA ASP A 285 -6.76 -5.50 18.23
C ASP A 285 -7.35 -6.84 17.78
N SER A 286 -6.49 -7.71 17.27
CA SER A 286 -6.86 -9.06 16.79
C SER A 286 -7.62 -9.87 17.85
N THR A 287 -7.48 -9.56 19.14
CA THR A 287 -8.26 -10.16 20.22
C THR A 287 -9.77 -9.95 20.06
N TYR A 288 -10.20 -8.82 19.49
CA TYR A 288 -11.63 -8.57 19.24
C TYR A 288 -12.16 -9.48 18.15
N LEU A 289 -11.40 -9.66 17.06
CA LEU A 289 -11.75 -10.62 16.01
C LEU A 289 -11.89 -12.03 16.59
N LEU A 290 -10.93 -12.45 17.43
CA LEU A 290 -10.98 -13.75 18.11
C LEU A 290 -12.18 -13.87 19.05
N SER A 291 -12.45 -12.84 19.86
CA SER A 291 -13.59 -12.83 20.79
C SER A 291 -14.93 -12.89 20.06
N MET A 292 -15.03 -12.20 18.93
CA MET A 292 -16.20 -12.23 18.06
C MET A 292 -16.39 -13.64 17.50
N VAL A 293 -15.35 -14.20 16.89
CA VAL A 293 -15.40 -15.51 16.25
C VAL A 293 -15.68 -16.63 17.26
N ALA A 294 -15.12 -16.53 18.47
CA ALA A 294 -15.31 -17.52 19.53
C ALA A 294 -16.73 -17.50 20.13
N ASN A 295 -17.41 -16.35 20.14
CA ASN A 295 -18.74 -16.18 20.74
C ASN A 295 -19.89 -16.44 19.75
N MET A 296 -19.59 -16.83 18.51
CA MET A 296 -20.60 -17.06 17.48
C MET A 296 -21.35 -18.38 17.66
N SER A 297 -22.65 -18.37 17.34
CA SER A 297 -23.50 -19.56 17.38
C SER A 297 -23.13 -20.60 16.32
N SER A 298 -22.68 -20.16 15.14
CA SER A 298 -22.15 -21.03 14.10
C SER A 298 -20.64 -21.15 14.20
N ARG A 299 -20.13 -22.38 14.21
CA ARG A 299 -18.72 -22.68 14.33
C ARG A 299 -17.93 -22.22 13.10
N VAL A 300 -17.04 -21.24 13.29
CA VAL A 300 -16.12 -20.76 12.26
C VAL A 300 -14.86 -21.61 12.26
N ARG A 301 -14.46 -22.11 11.09
CA ARG A 301 -13.27 -22.97 10.91
C ARG A 301 -12.15 -22.29 10.13
N VAL A 302 -12.46 -21.20 9.44
CA VAL A 302 -11.53 -20.48 8.58
C VAL A 302 -11.63 -18.98 8.87
N ILE A 303 -10.50 -18.28 8.95
CA ILE A 303 -10.46 -16.82 8.88
C ILE A 303 -9.73 -16.43 7.59
N LEU A 304 -10.38 -15.59 6.80
CA LEU A 304 -9.87 -14.99 5.58
C LEU A 304 -9.62 -13.50 5.86
N ASP A 305 -8.38 -13.14 6.20
CA ASP A 305 -8.01 -11.78 6.58
C ASP A 305 -7.71 -10.87 5.36
N VAL A 306 -8.65 -10.84 4.41
CA VAL A 306 -8.50 -10.06 3.18
C VAL A 306 -8.52 -8.53 3.45
N GLY A 307 -9.09 -8.11 4.58
CA GLY A 307 -9.08 -6.72 5.04
C GLY A 307 -7.81 -6.31 5.81
N ALA A 308 -6.85 -7.23 6.00
CA ALA A 308 -5.64 -7.03 6.80
C ALA A 308 -5.95 -6.46 8.19
N GLN A 309 -6.85 -7.09 8.94
CA GLN A 309 -7.27 -6.65 10.27
C GLN A 309 -6.38 -7.22 11.38
N VAL A 310 -5.64 -8.30 11.14
CA VAL A 310 -4.69 -8.85 12.10
C VAL A 310 -3.33 -8.20 11.89
N VAL A 311 -3.12 -6.95 12.29
CA VAL A 311 -1.84 -6.22 12.07
C VAL A 311 -0.88 -6.34 13.27
N ASP A 312 -1.41 -6.59 14.45
CA ASP A 312 -0.72 -6.58 15.74
C ASP A 312 0.00 -7.89 16.09
N ARG A 313 -0.21 -8.97 15.33
CA ARG A 313 0.37 -10.31 15.59
C ARG A 313 0.97 -10.93 14.35
N THR A 314 1.97 -11.79 14.53
CA THR A 314 2.40 -12.73 13.48
C THR A 314 1.33 -13.80 13.23
N ASN A 315 1.39 -14.47 12.08
CA ASN A 315 0.47 -15.56 11.76
C ASN A 315 0.55 -16.69 12.79
N LEU A 316 1.75 -17.01 13.28
CA LEU A 316 1.96 -18.02 14.32
C LEU A 316 1.35 -17.60 15.66
N GLU A 317 1.54 -16.36 16.10
CA GLU A 317 0.97 -15.85 17.36
C GLU A 317 -0.56 -15.82 17.29
N PHE A 318 -1.12 -15.36 16.17
CA PHE A 318 -2.57 -15.36 15.95
C PHE A 318 -3.14 -16.78 15.99
N SER A 319 -2.47 -17.72 15.32
CA SER A 319 -2.83 -19.15 15.29
C SER A 319 -2.81 -19.76 16.69
N LYS A 320 -1.78 -19.45 17.49
CA LYS A 320 -1.66 -19.90 18.89
C LYS A 320 -2.82 -19.38 19.74
N GLU A 321 -3.14 -18.09 19.65
CA GLU A 321 -4.23 -17.51 20.45
C GLU A 321 -5.61 -18.05 20.02
N TRP A 322 -5.85 -18.20 18.71
CA TRP A 322 -7.14 -18.71 18.25
C TRP A 322 -7.35 -20.18 18.60
N LEU A 323 -6.30 -21.01 18.52
CA LEU A 323 -6.39 -22.43 18.89
C LEU A 323 -6.78 -22.61 20.37
N LYS A 324 -6.35 -21.71 21.27
CA LYS A 324 -6.74 -21.74 22.69
C LYS A 324 -8.25 -21.57 22.89
N CYS A 325 -8.93 -20.81 22.03
CA CYS A 325 -10.39 -20.65 22.10
C CYS A 325 -11.14 -21.99 21.89
N TYR A 326 -10.48 -22.99 21.29
CA TYR A 326 -11.03 -24.31 21.00
C TYR A 326 -10.51 -25.42 21.93
N ASN A 327 -9.82 -25.08 23.03
CA ASN A 327 -9.25 -26.07 23.95
C ASN A 327 -10.25 -27.11 24.48
N ARG A 328 -11.53 -26.74 24.59
CA ARG A 328 -12.62 -27.62 25.08
C ARG A 328 -13.21 -28.55 24.01
N ASP A 329 -12.83 -28.39 22.75
CA ASP A 329 -13.33 -29.19 21.64
C ASP A 329 -12.29 -30.23 21.22
N ASP A 330 -12.51 -31.51 21.49
CA ASP A 330 -11.51 -32.55 21.20
C ASP A 330 -11.29 -32.82 19.70
N HIS A 331 -12.18 -32.32 18.84
CA HIS A 331 -12.09 -32.49 17.38
C HIS A 331 -11.08 -31.54 16.73
N THR A 332 -10.90 -30.32 17.24
CA THR A 332 -9.95 -29.34 16.70
C THR A 332 -8.56 -29.60 17.28
N ARG A 333 -7.68 -30.20 16.49
CA ARG A 333 -6.37 -30.69 16.94
C ARG A 333 -5.20 -29.85 16.43
N ALA A 334 -5.40 -29.08 15.37
CA ALA A 334 -4.34 -28.29 14.77
C ALA A 334 -4.86 -27.02 14.07
N PHE A 335 -3.91 -26.23 13.61
CA PHE A 335 -4.11 -24.93 13.00
C PHE A 335 -3.20 -24.77 11.78
N VAL A 336 -3.77 -24.46 10.62
CA VAL A 336 -3.03 -24.23 9.37
C VAL A 336 -2.84 -22.72 9.16
N PHE A 337 -1.62 -22.31 8.89
CA PHE A 337 -1.24 -20.91 8.61
C PHE A 337 -0.03 -20.86 7.67
N PHE A 338 0.34 -19.67 7.21
CA PHE A 338 1.57 -19.45 6.43
C PHE A 338 2.65 -18.82 7.31
N ASP A 339 3.88 -19.32 7.22
CA ASP A 339 5.04 -18.70 7.86
C ASP A 339 5.60 -17.53 7.05
N ASP A 340 6.66 -16.90 7.57
CA ASP A 340 7.32 -15.74 6.94
C ASP A 340 8.08 -16.12 5.65
N PHE A 341 8.17 -17.41 5.33
CA PHE A 341 8.83 -17.97 4.14
C PHE A 341 7.83 -18.49 3.09
N ASP A 342 6.54 -18.16 3.22
CA ASP A 342 5.46 -18.57 2.32
C ASP A 342 5.23 -20.10 2.29
N ASN A 343 5.57 -20.79 3.39
CA ASN A 343 5.29 -22.21 3.56
C ASN A 343 3.99 -22.43 4.33
N ILE A 344 3.21 -23.44 3.92
CA ILE A 344 2.00 -23.84 4.64
C ILE A 344 2.40 -24.68 5.85
N MET A 345 2.20 -24.12 7.03
CA MET A 345 2.57 -24.70 8.31
C MET A 345 1.35 -25.16 9.10
N VAL A 346 1.59 -26.11 9.99
CA VAL A 346 0.62 -26.65 10.93
C VAL A 346 1.13 -26.51 12.36
N LEU A 347 0.34 -25.85 13.20
CA LEU A 347 0.52 -25.79 14.65
C LEU A 347 -0.43 -26.77 15.32
N ASN A 348 0.09 -27.77 16.03
CA ASN A 348 -0.73 -28.72 16.80
C ASN A 348 -0.95 -28.26 18.26
N ARG A 349 -1.79 -28.98 19.00
CA ARG A 349 -2.06 -28.71 20.44
C ARG A 349 -0.84 -28.82 21.35
N SER A 350 0.20 -29.57 20.99
CA SER A 350 1.43 -29.62 21.79
C SER A 350 2.36 -28.43 21.54
N GLY A 351 1.98 -27.51 20.66
CA GLY A 351 2.78 -26.35 20.27
C GLY A 351 3.84 -26.66 19.21
N LYS A 352 3.86 -27.88 18.65
CA LYS A 352 4.78 -28.25 17.57
C LYS A 352 4.31 -27.59 16.27
N VAL A 353 5.26 -27.02 15.54
CA VAL A 353 5.06 -26.45 14.20
C VAL A 353 5.80 -27.33 13.19
N GLU A 354 5.12 -27.74 12.13
CA GLU A 354 5.69 -28.52 11.02
C GLU A 354 4.99 -28.20 9.69
N GLU A 355 5.60 -28.50 8.55
CA GLU A 355 4.98 -28.27 7.23
C GLU A 355 3.74 -29.15 7.04
N LEU A 356 2.66 -28.58 6.48
CA LEU A 356 1.39 -29.28 6.28
C LEU A 356 1.56 -30.60 5.53
N GLN A 357 2.34 -30.61 4.45
CA GLN A 357 2.55 -31.78 3.60
C GLN A 357 3.22 -32.95 4.33
N SER A 358 4.05 -32.65 5.33
CA SER A 358 4.75 -33.65 6.15
C SER A 358 3.93 -34.09 7.37
N SER A 359 2.88 -33.34 7.69
CA SER A 359 2.04 -33.57 8.86
C SER A 359 0.92 -34.57 8.57
N PRO A 360 0.41 -35.29 9.58
CA PRO A 360 -0.79 -36.12 9.43
C PRO A 360 -2.06 -35.28 9.10
N PHE A 361 -1.98 -33.96 9.24
CA PHE A 361 -3.08 -33.04 9.00
C PHE A 361 -3.28 -32.67 7.53
N ALA A 362 -2.35 -33.03 6.63
CA ALA A 362 -2.53 -32.88 5.18
C ALA A 362 -3.84 -33.51 4.68
N ASP A 363 -4.15 -34.70 5.20
CA ASP A 363 -5.36 -35.46 4.87
C ASP A 363 -6.49 -35.29 5.90
N GLN A 364 -6.25 -34.54 6.98
CA GLN A 364 -7.18 -34.36 8.11
C GLN A 364 -7.51 -32.88 8.35
N LEU A 365 -7.76 -32.14 7.25
CA LEU A 365 -8.10 -30.72 7.33
C LEU A 365 -9.40 -30.47 8.10
N ASP A 366 -10.29 -31.46 8.23
CA ASP A 366 -11.50 -31.48 9.07
C ASP A 366 -11.21 -31.31 10.57
N GLN A 367 -10.01 -31.67 11.02
CA GLN A 367 -9.56 -31.46 12.40
C GLN A 367 -8.80 -30.13 12.58
N CYS A 368 -8.67 -29.33 11.53
CA CYS A 368 -7.88 -28.10 11.54
C CYS A 368 -8.73 -26.82 11.56
N LEU A 369 -8.21 -25.78 12.19
CA LEU A 369 -8.57 -24.40 11.87
C LEU A 369 -7.65 -23.87 10.78
N VAL A 370 -8.07 -22.86 10.02
CA VAL A 370 -7.27 -22.29 8.94
C VAL A 370 -7.27 -20.77 9.02
N PHE A 371 -6.09 -20.15 8.99
CA PHE A 371 -5.92 -18.72 8.82
C PHE A 371 -5.23 -18.44 7.49
N LEU A 372 -5.88 -17.66 6.64
CA LEU A 372 -5.27 -17.07 5.46
C LEU A 372 -5.19 -15.57 5.70
N ASP A 373 -3.97 -15.04 5.77
CA ASP A 373 -3.74 -13.59 5.87
C ASP A 373 -4.05 -12.89 4.53
N GLU A 374 -3.81 -11.57 4.47
CA GLU A 374 -4.05 -10.78 3.27
C GLU A 374 -3.30 -11.33 2.03
N ALA A 375 -2.02 -11.71 2.17
CA ALA A 375 -1.19 -12.19 1.07
C ALA A 375 -1.70 -13.54 0.54
N HIS A 376 -2.07 -14.44 1.45
CA HIS A 376 -2.41 -15.82 1.15
C HIS A 376 -3.91 -16.04 0.90
N THR A 377 -4.73 -14.98 0.90
CA THR A 377 -6.12 -15.02 0.41
C THR A 377 -6.23 -15.07 -1.12
N ARG A 378 -5.11 -14.94 -1.83
CA ARG A 378 -5.01 -15.09 -3.30
C ARG A 378 -4.05 -16.22 -3.64
N GLY A 379 -4.36 -17.01 -4.67
CA GLY A 379 -3.47 -18.06 -5.18
C GLY A 379 -3.44 -19.37 -4.37
N THR A 380 -3.72 -19.33 -3.06
CA THR A 380 -3.73 -20.52 -2.19
C THR A 380 -4.85 -21.51 -2.53
N ASP A 381 -4.53 -22.80 -2.55
CA ASP A 381 -5.51 -23.87 -2.75
C ASP A 381 -5.46 -24.89 -1.60
N LEU A 382 -6.48 -24.88 -0.75
CA LEU A 382 -6.67 -25.84 0.34
C LEU A 382 -7.97 -26.61 0.12
N ARG A 383 -7.92 -27.94 0.27
CA ARG A 383 -9.09 -28.81 0.14
C ARG A 383 -9.93 -28.80 1.41
N LEU A 384 -10.61 -27.69 1.64
CA LEU A 384 -11.43 -27.49 2.85
C LEU A 384 -12.68 -28.39 2.85
N PRO A 385 -13.09 -28.94 4.01
CA PRO A 385 -14.33 -29.69 4.16
C PRO A 385 -15.59 -28.92 3.77
N THR A 386 -16.65 -29.65 3.41
CA THR A 386 -17.90 -29.07 2.88
C THR A 386 -18.70 -28.27 3.90
N ASP A 387 -18.55 -28.55 5.18
CA ASP A 387 -19.27 -27.91 6.29
C ASP A 387 -18.55 -26.68 6.85
N TYR A 388 -17.42 -26.28 6.24
CA TYR A 388 -16.63 -25.18 6.74
C TYR A 388 -17.30 -23.83 6.52
N ARG A 389 -17.28 -23.03 7.58
CA ARG A 389 -17.66 -21.62 7.57
C ARG A 389 -16.44 -20.73 7.77
N ALA A 390 -16.30 -19.71 6.92
CA ALA A 390 -15.24 -18.72 7.01
C ALA A 390 -15.73 -17.39 7.60
N ALA A 391 -14.91 -16.77 8.44
CA ALA A 391 -15.02 -15.36 8.79
C ALA A 391 -14.12 -14.54 7.86
N VAL A 392 -14.69 -13.57 7.17
CA VAL A 392 -14.02 -12.73 6.17
C VAL A 392 -13.89 -11.34 6.73
N THR A 393 -12.66 -10.85 6.92
CA THR A 393 -12.46 -9.50 7.44
C THR A 393 -12.61 -8.48 6.32
N LEU A 394 -13.23 -7.33 6.62
CA LEU A 394 -13.31 -6.20 5.70
C LEU A 394 -12.30 -5.13 6.10
N GLY A 395 -11.71 -4.43 5.13
CA GLY A 395 -10.73 -3.37 5.36
C GLY A 395 -10.91 -2.20 4.39
N ALA A 396 -10.28 -1.06 4.68
CA ALA A 396 -10.30 0.07 3.76
C ALA A 396 -9.70 -0.32 2.39
N ASP A 397 -10.22 0.28 1.31
CA ASP A 397 -9.76 0.05 -0.06
C ASP A 397 -9.89 -1.41 -0.56
N LEU A 398 -10.68 -2.23 0.12
CA LEU A 398 -10.96 -3.61 -0.30
C LEU A 398 -11.93 -3.63 -1.49
N THR A 399 -11.38 -3.87 -2.68
CA THR A 399 -12.15 -3.97 -3.93
C THR A 399 -13.02 -5.23 -3.98
N LYS A 400 -14.10 -5.18 -4.78
CA LYS A 400 -14.95 -6.35 -5.07
C LYS A 400 -14.10 -7.55 -5.48
N ASP A 401 -13.15 -7.37 -6.39
CA ASP A 401 -12.35 -8.46 -6.92
C ASP A 401 -11.57 -9.20 -5.82
N ARG A 402 -10.86 -8.45 -4.98
CA ARG A 402 -10.11 -9.01 -3.85
C ARG A 402 -11.03 -9.73 -2.87
N LEU A 403 -12.16 -9.11 -2.52
CA LEU A 403 -13.16 -9.72 -1.62
C LEU A 403 -13.69 -11.05 -2.18
N VAL A 404 -14.05 -11.07 -3.46
CA VAL A 404 -14.58 -12.24 -4.14
C VAL A 404 -13.51 -13.34 -4.26
N GLN A 405 -12.28 -13.00 -4.65
CA GLN A 405 -11.19 -13.96 -4.76
C GLN A 405 -10.85 -14.64 -3.43
N ALA A 406 -10.91 -13.86 -2.33
CA ALA A 406 -10.78 -14.38 -0.97
C ALA A 406 -11.94 -15.31 -0.62
N CYS A 407 -13.19 -14.90 -0.82
CA CYS A 407 -14.36 -15.76 -0.58
C CYS A 407 -14.27 -17.08 -1.36
N MET A 408 -13.77 -17.03 -2.60
CA MET A 408 -13.58 -18.21 -3.46
C MET A 408 -12.43 -19.14 -3.02
N ARG A 409 -11.68 -18.82 -1.95
CA ARG A 409 -10.85 -19.83 -1.25
C ARG A 409 -11.73 -20.91 -0.62
N MET A 410 -12.99 -20.59 -0.30
CA MET A 410 -14.03 -21.56 -0.02
C MET A 410 -14.53 -22.15 -1.35
N ARG A 411 -13.79 -23.12 -1.90
CA ARG A 411 -14.06 -23.70 -3.24
C ARG A 411 -15.46 -24.32 -3.40
N LYS A 412 -16.12 -24.67 -2.29
CA LYS A 412 -17.49 -25.20 -2.26
C LYS A 412 -18.49 -24.18 -1.68
N LEU A 413 -18.21 -22.88 -1.81
CA LEU A 413 -19.14 -21.80 -1.42
C LEU A 413 -20.47 -21.96 -2.18
N GLY A 414 -21.59 -21.88 -1.45
CA GLY A 414 -22.92 -22.18 -1.99
C GLY A 414 -23.18 -23.67 -2.26
N LYS A 415 -22.24 -24.55 -1.89
CA LYS A 415 -22.32 -26.02 -1.96
C LYS A 415 -21.89 -26.65 -0.63
N GLY A 416 -22.43 -26.11 0.46
CA GLY A 416 -22.16 -26.51 1.85
C GLY A 416 -21.30 -25.48 2.60
N GLN A 417 -20.24 -24.96 1.97
CA GLN A 417 -19.41 -23.95 2.60
C GLN A 417 -20.12 -22.60 2.59
N SER A 418 -19.87 -21.80 3.63
CA SER A 418 -20.47 -20.48 3.83
C SER A 418 -19.45 -19.47 4.34
N VAL A 419 -19.77 -18.19 4.22
CA VAL A 419 -18.98 -17.07 4.71
C VAL A 419 -19.77 -16.19 5.65
N MET A 420 -19.06 -15.49 6.52
CA MET A 420 -19.57 -14.40 7.32
C MET A 420 -18.64 -13.21 7.17
N PHE A 421 -19.19 -12.03 6.89
CA PHE A 421 -18.40 -10.81 6.84
C PHE A 421 -18.29 -10.16 8.22
N CYS A 422 -17.06 -10.08 8.74
CA CYS A 422 -16.72 -9.33 9.93
C CYS A 422 -16.50 -7.86 9.55
N ILE A 423 -17.36 -6.97 10.05
CA ILE A 423 -17.43 -5.57 9.64
C ILE A 423 -16.85 -4.68 10.75
N PRO A 424 -15.64 -4.12 10.57
CA PRO A 424 -15.13 -3.11 11.48
C PRO A 424 -15.96 -1.84 11.45
N ARG A 425 -15.94 -1.09 12.55
CA ARG A 425 -16.72 0.16 12.71
C ARG A 425 -16.45 1.20 11.62
N GLU A 426 -15.21 1.30 11.13
CA GLU A 426 -14.88 2.20 10.01
C GLU A 426 -15.65 1.81 8.74
N ILE A 427 -15.67 0.51 8.41
CA ILE A 427 -16.34 -0.02 7.23
C ILE A 427 -17.86 0.04 7.40
N GLU A 428 -18.36 -0.24 8.61
CA GLU A 428 -19.76 -0.06 8.98
C GLU A 428 -20.24 1.38 8.68
N GLN A 429 -19.44 2.38 9.06
CA GLN A 429 -19.75 3.79 8.76
C GLN A 429 -19.73 4.08 7.26
N LYS A 430 -18.77 3.52 6.51
CA LYS A 430 -18.71 3.66 5.04
C LYS A 430 -19.94 3.05 4.38
N ILE A 431 -20.34 1.84 4.75
CA ILE A 431 -21.54 1.15 4.25
C ILE A 431 -22.81 1.95 4.59
N ARG A 432 -22.96 2.44 5.82
CA ARG A 432 -24.12 3.24 6.23
C ARG A 432 -24.23 4.58 5.49
N ARG A 433 -23.08 5.22 5.19
CA ARG A 433 -23.05 6.44 4.38
C ARG A 433 -23.48 6.16 2.94
N LEU A 434 -22.97 5.08 2.35
CA LEU A 434 -23.32 4.67 0.97
C LEU A 434 -24.81 4.36 0.82
N THR A 435 -25.40 3.67 1.80
CA THR A 435 -26.81 3.24 1.78
C THR A 435 -27.79 4.34 2.21
N GLY A 436 -27.32 5.54 2.53
CA GLY A 436 -28.17 6.64 3.01
C GLY A 436 -28.72 6.43 4.44
N ARG A 437 -28.21 5.43 5.18
CA ARG A 437 -28.66 5.04 6.53
C ARG A 437 -27.79 5.62 7.65
N ALA A 438 -27.05 6.69 7.38
CA ALA A 438 -26.06 7.27 8.30
C ALA A 438 -26.61 7.69 9.68
N ARG A 439 -27.93 7.93 9.80
CA ARG A 439 -28.62 8.35 11.05
C ARG A 439 -29.68 7.35 11.54
N ALA A 440 -29.80 6.18 10.91
CA ALA A 440 -30.79 5.18 11.31
C ALA A 440 -30.32 4.41 12.57
N ALA A 441 -31.29 3.87 13.33
CA ALA A 441 -31.05 2.86 14.35
C ALA A 441 -30.19 1.70 13.78
N PRO A 442 -29.48 0.90 14.60
CA PRO A 442 -28.68 -0.22 14.13
C PRO A 442 -29.56 -1.22 13.36
N CYS A 443 -29.66 -1.00 12.05
CA CYS A 443 -30.22 -1.92 11.10
C CYS A 443 -29.10 -2.91 10.75
N ASP A 444 -29.46 -4.19 10.66
CA ASP A 444 -28.52 -5.24 10.29
C ASP A 444 -28.01 -4.96 8.87
N ILE A 445 -26.72 -4.67 8.78
CA ILE A 445 -26.02 -4.55 7.49
C ILE A 445 -26.14 -5.91 6.80
N THR A 446 -26.63 -5.94 5.57
CA THR A 446 -26.78 -7.19 4.83
C THR A 446 -25.54 -7.53 4.02
N VAL A 447 -25.43 -8.76 3.53
CA VAL A 447 -24.37 -9.14 2.58
C VAL A 447 -24.45 -8.31 1.29
N SER A 448 -25.66 -7.95 0.85
CA SER A 448 -25.85 -7.06 -0.31
C SER A 448 -25.21 -5.69 -0.08
N ASP A 449 -25.39 -5.12 1.12
CA ASP A 449 -24.80 -3.83 1.48
C ASP A 449 -23.26 -3.88 1.45
N VAL A 450 -22.66 -5.00 1.91
CA VAL A 450 -21.20 -5.23 1.84
C VAL A 450 -20.72 -5.29 0.39
N ILE A 451 -21.43 -5.99 -0.49
CA ILE A 451 -21.06 -6.10 -1.91
C ILE A 451 -21.19 -4.75 -2.62
N CYS A 452 -22.27 -4.00 -2.37
CA CYS A 452 -22.41 -2.64 -2.89
C CYS A 452 -21.26 -1.72 -2.46
N TRP A 453 -20.83 -1.83 -1.20
CA TRP A 453 -19.66 -1.11 -0.72
C TRP A 453 -18.38 -1.54 -1.43
N ALA A 454 -18.08 -2.83 -1.54
CA ALA A 454 -16.88 -3.32 -2.22
C ALA A 454 -16.83 -2.92 -3.71
N ILE A 455 -18.00 -2.85 -4.38
CA ILE A 455 -18.11 -2.31 -5.75
C ILE A 455 -17.78 -0.81 -5.77
N SER A 456 -18.28 -0.03 -4.80
CA SER A 456 -17.94 1.38 -4.67
C SER A 456 -16.44 1.58 -4.48
N GLU A 457 -15.79 0.74 -3.66
CA GLU A 457 -14.34 0.75 -3.47
C GLU A 457 -13.60 0.41 -4.77
N THR A 458 -14.06 -0.56 -5.57
CA THR A 458 -13.50 -0.82 -6.92
C THR A 458 -13.58 0.42 -7.81
N CYS A 459 -14.73 1.10 -7.86
CA CYS A 459 -14.89 2.31 -8.65
C CYS A 459 -13.97 3.45 -8.17
N GLN A 460 -13.81 3.59 -6.85
CA GLN A 460 -12.91 4.58 -6.26
C GLN A 460 -11.44 4.25 -6.54
N SER A 461 -11.03 2.96 -6.48
CA SER A 461 -9.69 2.52 -6.86
C SER A 461 -9.37 2.89 -8.31
N LEU A 462 -10.26 2.52 -9.24
CA LEU A 462 -10.09 2.83 -10.66
C LEU A 462 -10.00 4.34 -10.92
N ARG A 463 -10.83 5.17 -10.26
CA ARG A 463 -10.74 6.63 -10.37
C ARG A 463 -9.38 7.19 -9.96
N ARG A 464 -8.69 6.54 -9.02
CA ARG A 464 -7.35 6.93 -8.56
C ARG A 464 -6.25 6.43 -9.49
N GLU A 465 -6.41 5.25 -10.08
CA GLU A 465 -5.44 4.61 -10.98
C GLU A 465 -5.42 5.22 -12.40
N VAL A 466 -6.59 5.63 -12.92
CA VAL A 466 -6.73 6.18 -14.29
C VAL A 466 -5.82 7.40 -14.55
N PRO A 467 -5.67 8.38 -13.63
CA PRO A 467 -4.69 9.46 -13.75
C PRO A 467 -3.26 8.99 -14.04
N LEU A 468 -2.77 7.99 -13.30
CA LEU A 468 -1.44 7.43 -13.50
C LEU A 468 -1.34 6.69 -14.84
N TRP A 469 -2.36 5.87 -15.15
CA TRP A 469 -2.46 5.19 -16.45
C TRP A 469 -2.40 6.18 -17.62
N LEU A 470 -3.07 7.35 -17.50
CA LEU A 470 -3.05 8.39 -18.52
C LEU A 470 -1.66 9.01 -18.69
N THR A 471 -1.02 9.42 -17.60
CA THR A 471 0.35 9.99 -17.64
C THR A 471 1.33 9.01 -18.29
N GLN A 472 1.26 7.73 -17.91
CA GLN A 472 2.08 6.68 -18.51
C GLN A 472 1.76 6.46 -20.01
N GLY A 473 0.49 6.57 -20.40
CA GLY A 473 0.05 6.42 -21.79
C GLY A 473 0.50 7.57 -22.70
N ILE A 474 0.46 8.81 -22.20
CA ILE A 474 1.00 9.99 -22.91
C ILE A 474 2.50 9.83 -23.13
N ARG A 475 3.23 9.44 -22.08
CA ARG A 475 4.66 9.15 -22.16
C ARG A 475 4.96 8.07 -23.20
N PHE A 476 4.21 6.97 -23.18
CA PHE A 476 4.36 5.89 -24.14
C PHE A 476 4.15 6.38 -25.59
N ASP A 477 3.12 7.19 -25.86
CA ASP A 477 2.87 7.75 -27.19
C ASP A 477 4.00 8.70 -27.63
N HIS A 478 4.53 9.51 -26.72
CA HIS A 478 5.69 10.37 -26.98
C HIS A 478 6.93 9.54 -27.33
N GLN A 479 7.30 8.58 -26.49
CA GLN A 479 8.45 7.69 -26.70
C GLN A 479 8.33 6.88 -27.99
N ARG A 480 7.13 6.42 -28.35
CA ARG A 480 6.87 5.73 -29.61
C ARG A 480 7.24 6.60 -30.83
N ARG A 481 6.92 7.89 -30.83
CA ARG A 481 7.28 8.79 -31.93
C ARG A 481 8.78 9.03 -32.02
N LEU A 482 9.45 9.11 -30.86
CA LEU A 482 10.90 9.21 -30.83
C LEU A 482 11.56 7.95 -31.42
N TRP A 483 11.01 6.76 -31.12
CA TRP A 483 11.43 5.51 -31.75
C TRP A 483 11.21 5.51 -33.27
N ASP A 484 10.03 5.92 -33.73
CA ASP A 484 9.74 6.03 -35.18
C ASP A 484 10.71 7.01 -35.87
N GLY A 485 11.12 8.08 -35.17
CA GLY A 485 12.14 9.02 -35.64
C GLY A 485 13.55 8.43 -35.67
N LEU A 486 13.94 7.65 -34.66
CA LEU A 486 15.23 6.95 -34.59
C LEU A 486 15.41 5.93 -35.72
N ASP A 487 14.35 5.18 -36.04
CA ASP A 487 14.37 4.19 -37.14
C ASP A 487 14.52 4.86 -38.51
N ALA A 488 14.19 6.15 -38.62
CA ALA A 488 14.37 6.95 -39.83
C ALA A 488 15.74 7.68 -39.89
N CYS A 489 16.57 7.64 -38.84
CA CYS A 489 17.86 8.32 -38.78
C CYS A 489 19.04 7.39 -39.09
N ASP A 490 19.87 7.77 -40.07
CA ASP A 490 21.04 7.00 -40.50
C ASP A 490 22.36 7.41 -39.80
N ASP A 491 22.44 8.56 -39.11
CA ASP A 491 23.68 9.07 -38.50
C ASP A 491 23.72 8.99 -36.96
N ASP A 492 24.90 8.69 -36.40
CA ASP A 492 25.10 8.45 -34.96
C ASP A 492 24.88 9.69 -34.08
N LEU A 493 25.15 10.91 -34.59
CA LEU A 493 24.98 12.15 -33.84
C LEU A 493 23.49 12.44 -33.62
N SER A 494 22.69 12.27 -34.66
CA SER A 494 21.23 12.37 -34.63
C SER A 494 20.62 11.28 -33.73
N ARG A 495 21.19 10.07 -33.71
CA ARG A 495 20.76 9.01 -32.78
C ARG A 495 21.03 9.37 -31.32
N SER A 496 22.20 9.93 -31.01
CA SER A 496 22.53 10.38 -29.65
C SER A 496 21.64 11.54 -29.19
N ALA A 497 21.36 12.51 -30.08
CA ALA A 497 20.46 13.62 -29.76
C ALA A 497 19.02 13.11 -29.55
N CYS A 498 18.54 12.19 -30.38
CA CYS A 498 17.22 11.59 -30.20
C CYS A 498 17.13 10.75 -28.91
N ALA A 499 18.18 10.01 -28.56
CA ALA A 499 18.26 9.26 -27.31
C ALA A 499 18.15 10.16 -26.07
N GLN A 500 18.73 11.37 -26.11
CA GLN A 500 18.58 12.36 -25.03
C GLN A 500 17.13 12.84 -24.87
N SER A 501 16.35 12.90 -25.95
CA SER A 501 14.93 13.27 -25.91
C SER A 501 14.03 12.25 -25.20
N PHE A 502 14.51 11.03 -24.92
CA PHE A 502 13.77 10.06 -24.10
C PHE A 502 13.82 10.38 -22.61
N GLN A 503 14.74 11.26 -22.18
CA GLN A 503 14.90 11.62 -20.78
C GLN A 503 13.74 12.49 -20.31
N GLU A 504 13.22 12.16 -19.13
CA GLU A 504 12.21 12.93 -18.42
C GLU A 504 12.87 13.65 -17.24
N GLU A 505 12.45 14.87 -16.94
CA GLU A 505 12.82 15.53 -15.69
C GLU A 505 12.29 14.72 -14.50
N GLU A 506 13.19 14.30 -13.61
CA GLU A 506 12.82 13.62 -12.37
C GLU A 506 12.86 14.58 -11.17
N ALA A 507 13.89 15.43 -11.12
CA ALA A 507 14.02 16.47 -10.12
C ALA A 507 13.10 17.65 -10.44
N LEU A 508 12.08 17.87 -9.59
CA LEU A 508 11.15 18.98 -9.73
C LEU A 508 11.24 19.90 -8.52
N SER A 509 11.40 21.21 -8.78
CA SER A 509 11.36 22.23 -7.75
C SER A 509 10.01 22.28 -7.04
N LEU A 510 9.99 22.81 -5.81
CA LEU A 510 8.75 23.03 -5.06
C LEU A 510 7.76 23.91 -5.83
N ASP A 511 8.25 24.91 -6.57
CA ASP A 511 7.42 25.77 -7.40
C ASP A 511 6.72 24.96 -8.50
N ARG A 512 7.47 24.14 -9.27
CA ARG A 512 6.87 23.28 -10.31
C ARG A 512 5.89 22.25 -9.74
N ARG A 513 6.14 21.71 -8.55
CA ARG A 513 5.28 20.68 -7.93
C ARG A 513 3.97 21.26 -7.34
N TYR A 514 4.03 22.45 -6.74
CA TYR A 514 2.97 22.92 -5.85
C TYR A 514 2.37 24.28 -6.20
N ASN A 515 2.97 25.05 -7.11
CA ASN A 515 2.42 26.34 -7.51
C ASN A 515 1.11 26.17 -8.28
N PRO A 516 -0.03 26.71 -7.81
CA PRO A 516 -1.34 26.52 -8.44
C PRO A 516 -1.40 26.93 -9.92
N GLN A 517 -0.59 27.91 -10.35
CA GLN A 517 -0.59 28.40 -11.74
C GLN A 517 0.17 27.48 -12.71
N GLN A 518 1.07 26.64 -12.19
CA GLN A 518 1.85 25.67 -12.96
C GLN A 518 1.36 24.22 -12.76
N SER A 519 0.60 23.99 -11.68
CA SER A 519 0.12 22.69 -11.29
C SER A 519 -1.24 22.42 -11.94
N HIS A 520 -1.35 21.25 -12.59
CA HIS A 520 -2.58 20.66 -13.15
C HIS A 520 -2.96 21.12 -14.57
N PRO A 521 -2.28 20.60 -15.61
CA PRO A 521 -2.78 20.72 -16.96
C PRO A 521 -4.14 19.99 -17.08
N SER A 522 -5.06 20.59 -17.84
CA SER A 522 -6.31 19.94 -18.20
C SER A 522 -6.03 18.64 -18.98
N VAL A 523 -6.93 17.66 -18.87
CA VAL A 523 -6.80 16.41 -19.64
C VAL A 523 -6.73 16.70 -21.14
N SER A 524 -7.47 17.71 -21.63
CA SER A 524 -7.41 18.12 -23.04
C SER A 524 -6.02 18.61 -23.43
N SER A 525 -5.44 19.55 -22.67
CA SER A 525 -4.10 20.10 -22.97
C SER A 525 -3.00 19.05 -22.97
N LEU A 526 -3.12 18.02 -22.13
CA LEU A 526 -2.18 16.90 -22.11
C LEU A 526 -2.28 16.03 -23.36
N LEU A 527 -3.47 15.90 -23.92
CA LEU A 527 -3.76 15.05 -25.06
C LEU A 527 -3.59 15.76 -26.41
N ASP A 528 -3.42 17.09 -26.43
CA ASP A 528 -3.14 17.87 -27.64
C ASP A 528 -1.93 17.33 -28.42
N HIS A 529 -0.96 16.79 -27.67
CA HIS A 529 0.26 16.21 -28.20
C HIS A 529 0.17 14.71 -28.40
N VAL A 530 -0.99 14.06 -28.25
CA VAL A 530 -1.17 12.61 -28.42
C VAL A 530 -1.82 12.30 -29.78
N GLY A 531 -1.53 11.15 -30.36
CA GLY A 531 -2.10 10.77 -31.66
C GLY A 531 -3.63 10.80 -31.60
N SER A 532 -4.29 11.40 -32.60
CA SER A 532 -5.72 11.76 -32.55
C SER A 532 -6.66 10.63 -32.12
N ARG A 533 -6.40 9.39 -32.54
CA ARG A 533 -7.18 8.21 -32.14
C ARG A 533 -6.91 7.78 -30.69
N SER A 534 -5.64 7.67 -30.29
CA SER A 534 -5.26 7.26 -28.93
C SER A 534 -5.71 8.32 -27.92
N GLY A 535 -5.54 9.60 -28.25
CA GLY A 535 -6.01 10.71 -27.44
C GLY A 535 -7.52 10.70 -27.23
N ALA A 536 -8.31 10.44 -28.28
CA ALA A 536 -9.77 10.32 -28.14
C ALA A 536 -10.18 9.17 -27.19
N MET A 537 -9.53 8.00 -27.28
CA MET A 537 -9.82 6.87 -26.39
C MET A 537 -9.42 7.15 -24.93
N MET A 538 -8.25 7.76 -24.72
CA MET A 538 -7.79 8.19 -23.40
C MET A 538 -8.75 9.21 -22.78
N TYR A 539 -9.20 10.18 -23.58
CA TYR A 539 -10.15 11.21 -23.15
C TYR A 539 -11.52 10.61 -22.79
N GLU A 540 -12.05 9.71 -23.62
CA GLU A 540 -13.31 9.02 -23.36
C GLU A 540 -13.27 8.25 -22.04
N LEU A 541 -12.17 7.53 -21.77
CA LEU A 541 -11.99 6.83 -20.50
C LEU A 541 -11.98 7.81 -19.31
N CYS A 542 -11.26 8.93 -19.42
CA CYS A 542 -11.25 9.94 -18.37
C CYS A 542 -12.66 10.50 -18.10
N GLN A 543 -13.45 10.74 -19.14
CA GLN A 543 -14.85 11.17 -19.01
C GLN A 543 -15.72 10.13 -18.30
N GLN A 544 -15.56 8.84 -18.62
CA GLN A 544 -16.31 7.75 -17.96
C GLN A 544 -16.06 7.72 -16.44
N PHE A 545 -14.86 8.10 -16.00
CA PHE A 545 -14.50 8.17 -14.59
C PHE A 545 -14.74 9.55 -13.94
N GLY A 546 -15.21 10.54 -14.72
CA GLY A 546 -15.48 11.90 -14.25
C GLY A 546 -14.22 12.73 -14.01
N LEU A 547 -13.13 12.41 -14.70
CA LEU A 547 -11.84 13.08 -14.59
C LEU A 547 -11.76 14.21 -15.62
N THR A 548 -11.79 15.45 -15.14
CA THR A 548 -11.61 16.66 -15.96
C THR A 548 -10.21 17.25 -15.84
N VAL A 549 -9.54 17.01 -14.70
CA VAL A 549 -8.22 17.52 -14.36
C VAL A 549 -7.41 16.39 -13.72
N LEU A 550 -6.12 16.31 -14.04
CA LEU A 550 -5.21 15.37 -13.38
C LEU A 550 -4.74 15.94 -12.04
N HIS A 551 -5.33 15.42 -10.97
CA HIS A 551 -4.85 15.66 -9.62
C HIS A 551 -4.06 14.44 -9.14
N THR A 552 -2.93 14.66 -8.48
CA THR A 552 -2.27 13.66 -7.61
C THR A 552 -1.80 12.35 -8.25
N SER A 553 -1.70 12.24 -9.59
CA SER A 553 -1.25 11.00 -10.26
C SER A 553 0.13 10.54 -9.82
N SER A 554 1.02 11.49 -9.48
CA SER A 554 2.36 11.22 -8.98
C SER A 554 2.40 10.63 -7.56
N LEU A 555 1.38 10.84 -6.72
CA LEU A 555 1.39 10.32 -5.35
C LEU A 555 1.23 8.80 -5.32
N GLN A 556 0.53 8.23 -6.30
CA GLN A 556 0.28 6.80 -6.40
C GLN A 556 1.39 6.03 -7.11
N GLU A 557 2.32 6.72 -7.77
CA GLU A 557 3.34 6.08 -8.58
C GLU A 557 4.38 5.38 -7.68
N GLU A 558 4.49 4.08 -7.89
CA GLU A 558 5.53 3.22 -7.36
C GLU A 558 6.43 2.83 -8.54
N GLN A 559 7.75 2.82 -8.34
CA GLN A 559 8.72 2.58 -9.40
C GLN A 559 9.77 1.57 -8.95
N GLU A 560 10.32 0.81 -9.88
CA GLU A 560 11.59 0.09 -9.68
C GLU A 560 12.68 0.93 -10.35
N ARG A 561 13.76 1.22 -9.62
CA ARG A 561 14.84 2.09 -10.09
C ARG A 561 16.13 1.28 -10.26
N GLU A 562 16.74 1.41 -11.44
CA GLU A 562 18.07 0.88 -11.74
C GLU A 562 19.06 2.06 -11.83
N LEU A 563 20.15 2.00 -11.07
CA LEU A 563 21.18 3.05 -11.05
C LEU A 563 22.43 2.62 -11.83
N SER A 564 22.99 3.54 -12.63
CA SER A 564 24.06 3.26 -13.59
C SER A 564 25.45 2.85 -13.05
N PRO A 565 25.74 2.80 -11.73
CA PRO A 565 26.87 2.04 -11.21
C PRO A 565 26.51 0.76 -10.42
N GLU A 566 25.24 0.38 -10.27
CA GLU A 566 24.89 -0.84 -9.52
C GLU A 566 25.12 -2.09 -10.38
N THR A 567 26.15 -2.87 -10.04
CA THR A 567 26.39 -4.18 -10.64
C THR A 567 25.43 -5.19 -10.00
N GLU A 568 24.31 -5.48 -10.66
CA GLU A 568 23.41 -6.54 -10.20
C GLU A 568 23.97 -7.93 -10.52
N GLN A 569 23.99 -8.82 -9.52
CA GLN A 569 24.12 -10.26 -9.73
C GLN A 569 22.72 -10.86 -9.88
N GLU A 570 22.30 -11.11 -11.11
CA GLU A 570 21.13 -11.94 -11.39
C GLU A 570 21.52 -13.43 -11.40
N SER A 571 20.88 -14.23 -10.53
CA SER A 571 20.99 -15.68 -10.59
C SER A 571 19.98 -16.22 -11.60
N GLN A 572 20.41 -16.43 -12.85
CA GLN A 572 19.60 -17.20 -13.80
C GLN A 572 19.63 -18.69 -13.40
N VAL A 573 18.46 -19.23 -13.04
CA VAL A 573 18.30 -20.68 -12.89
C VAL A 573 18.28 -21.28 -14.29
N GLU A 574 19.41 -21.86 -14.71
CA GLU A 574 19.50 -22.67 -15.92
C GLU A 574 18.61 -23.91 -15.73
N ARG A 575 17.41 -23.87 -16.29
CA ARG A 575 16.55 -25.05 -16.35
C ARG A 575 17.13 -26.00 -17.41
N PRO A 576 17.14 -27.32 -17.18
CA PRO A 576 17.57 -28.26 -18.19
C PRO A 576 16.75 -28.04 -19.48
N PRO A 577 17.36 -28.24 -20.66
CA PRO A 577 16.67 -28.08 -21.93
C PRO A 577 15.40 -28.94 -21.96
N PRO A 578 14.35 -28.51 -22.68
CA PRO A 578 13.12 -29.28 -22.82
C PRO A 578 13.46 -30.71 -23.27
N ALA A 579 12.98 -31.71 -22.53
CA ALA A 579 13.15 -33.09 -22.92
C ALA A 579 12.56 -33.31 -24.32
N GLN A 580 13.24 -34.07 -25.17
CA GLN A 580 12.66 -34.42 -26.46
C GLN A 580 11.36 -35.20 -26.21
N PRO A 581 10.22 -34.77 -26.76
CA PRO A 581 8.97 -35.48 -26.59
C PRO A 581 9.12 -36.90 -27.14
N ALA A 582 8.72 -37.89 -26.34
CA ALA A 582 8.70 -39.27 -26.80
C ALA A 582 7.82 -39.37 -28.05
N ARG A 583 8.27 -40.09 -29.08
CA ARG A 583 7.45 -40.35 -30.25
C ARG A 583 6.21 -41.13 -29.82
N HIS A 584 5.06 -40.48 -29.87
CA HIS A 584 3.76 -41.11 -29.63
C HIS A 584 3.59 -42.28 -30.60
N SER A 585 3.43 -43.48 -30.04
CA SER A 585 2.97 -44.66 -30.76
C SER A 585 1.65 -45.10 -30.16
N LEU A 586 0.64 -45.30 -31.00
CA LEU A 586 -0.61 -45.92 -30.59
C LEU A 586 -0.31 -47.34 -30.08
N HIS A 587 -0.82 -47.66 -28.89
CA HIS A 587 -0.76 -49.01 -28.33
C HIS A 587 -1.41 -50.00 -29.30
N ALA A 588 -0.91 -51.24 -29.37
CA ALA A 588 -1.40 -52.25 -30.31
C ALA A 588 -2.92 -52.46 -30.19
N ASP A 589 -3.44 -52.41 -28.97
CA ASP A 589 -4.88 -52.56 -28.69
C ASP A 589 -5.73 -51.41 -29.24
N VAL A 590 -5.17 -50.19 -29.29
CA VAL A 590 -5.86 -49.03 -29.89
C VAL A 590 -5.82 -49.08 -31.41
N ARG A 591 -4.85 -49.80 -32.00
CA ARG A 591 -4.84 -50.10 -33.43
C ARG A 591 -5.77 -51.25 -33.82
N MET A 592 -6.21 -52.07 -32.85
CA MET A 592 -7.13 -53.19 -33.07
C MET A 592 -8.61 -52.82 -32.87
N PHE A 593 -8.91 -51.66 -32.30
CA PHE A 593 -10.24 -51.08 -32.22
C PHE A 593 -10.51 -50.22 -33.47
#